data_AF-A0A8S3VZU6-F1
#
_entry.id   AF-A0A8S3VZU6-F1
#
_cell.length_a   1.000
_cell.length_b   1.000
_cell.length_c   1.000
_cell.angle_alpha   90.00
_cell.angle_beta   90.00
_cell.angle_gamma   90.00
#
_symmetry.space_group_name_H-M   'P 1'
#
loop_
_entity.id
_entity.type
_entity.pdbx_description
1 polymer ?
#
loop_
_entity_poly.entity_id
_entity_poly.type
_entity_poly.pdbx_seq_one_letter_code
_entity_poly.pdbx_strand_id
1 'polypeptide(L)'
;MARYFENTTTFNFSWDQVACGYWKRYPNPQSTHVLSEDTWSRQVRDGCLYTKRLLTKTNRVPKWGERFFNAKSVKIIEESVVDPKEKVLVTYTRNLGYTKVMSVVERVEYRSLGPGQTIARRSAWIDSQVFGFSRPIRAFGVDRFKKNCTQMVNGFNYVLHSMFPRQSPQHNVTPMGHTLKEMREAAAAATDRAKANVLSSVNRT
;
A
#
# COMPACT_ATOMS: atom_id res chain seq x y z
N MET A 1 -3.95 -7.64 29.97
CA MET A 1 -5.04 -7.09 29.13
C MET A 1 -4.43 -6.47 27.89
N ALA A 2 -4.87 -6.91 26.72
CA ALA A 2 -4.36 -6.42 25.45
C ALA A 2 -4.55 -4.90 25.31
N ARG A 3 -3.63 -4.24 24.61
CA ARG A 3 -3.80 -2.86 24.14
C ARG A 3 -4.54 -2.89 22.81
N TYR A 4 -5.63 -2.13 22.74
CA TYR A 4 -6.41 -1.91 21.53
C TYR A 4 -5.84 -0.72 20.74
N PHE A 5 -5.81 -0.86 19.42
CA PHE A 5 -5.52 0.22 18.49
C PHE A 5 -6.46 0.13 17.29
N GLU A 6 -6.89 1.28 16.79
CA GLU A 6 -7.73 1.37 15.60
C GLU A 6 -7.22 2.46 14.65
N ASN A 7 -7.35 2.20 13.36
CA ASN A 7 -7.05 3.13 12.29
C ASN A 7 -7.98 2.88 11.10
N THR A 8 -8.34 3.94 10.40
CA THR A 8 -9.13 3.89 9.17
C THR A 8 -8.30 4.45 8.02
N THR A 9 -8.31 3.77 6.88
CA THR A 9 -7.65 4.25 5.66
C THR A 9 -8.62 4.18 4.49
N THR A 10 -8.63 5.22 3.66
CA THR A 10 -9.38 5.23 2.40
C THR A 10 -8.44 4.95 1.24
N PHE A 11 -8.80 3.98 0.40
CA PHE A 11 -8.15 3.69 -0.86
C PHE A 11 -8.97 4.30 -2.00
N ASN A 12 -8.30 5.04 -2.89
CA ASN A 12 -8.92 5.64 -4.09
C ASN A 12 -9.02 4.63 -5.24
N PHE A 13 -9.56 3.46 -4.92
CA PHE A 13 -9.81 2.34 -5.81
C PHE A 13 -11.17 1.72 -5.47
N SER A 14 -11.84 1.16 -6.47
CA SER A 14 -13.10 0.44 -6.25
C SER A 14 -12.87 -0.75 -5.32
N TRP A 15 -13.92 -1.20 -4.64
CA TRP A 15 -13.82 -2.38 -3.78
C TRP A 15 -13.34 -3.61 -4.56
N ASP A 16 -13.81 -3.78 -5.80
CA ASP A 16 -13.42 -4.89 -6.67
C ASP A 16 -11.91 -4.87 -6.98
N GLN A 17 -11.35 -3.67 -7.22
CA GLN A 17 -9.90 -3.48 -7.41
C GLN A 17 -9.12 -3.81 -6.14
N VAL A 18 -9.59 -3.33 -4.99
CA VAL A 18 -8.96 -3.60 -3.69
C VAL A 18 -8.99 -5.09 -3.37
N ALA A 19 -10.15 -5.75 -3.50
CA ALA A 19 -10.30 -7.18 -3.23
C ALA A 19 -9.41 -8.03 -4.15
N CYS A 20 -9.35 -7.71 -5.45
CA CYS A 20 -8.46 -8.38 -6.41
C CYS A 20 -6.98 -8.15 -6.08
N GLY A 21 -6.60 -6.91 -5.76
CA GLY A 21 -5.22 -6.54 -5.47
C GLY A 21 -4.69 -7.15 -4.18
N TYR A 22 -5.55 -7.43 -3.20
CA TYR A 22 -5.15 -7.88 -1.87
C TYR A 22 -4.29 -9.15 -1.91
N TRP A 23 -4.60 -10.08 -2.81
CA TRP A 23 -3.87 -11.34 -2.99
C TRP A 23 -2.51 -11.16 -3.67
N LYS A 24 -2.28 -10.02 -4.32
CA LYS A 24 -1.02 -9.68 -5.01
C LYS A 24 -0.20 -8.63 -4.26
N ARG A 25 -0.56 -8.33 -3.01
CA ARG A 25 0.08 -7.24 -2.24
C ARG A 25 1.57 -7.49 -1.95
N TYR A 26 2.06 -8.70 -2.11
CA TYR A 26 3.49 -9.03 -2.03
C TYR A 26 3.96 -9.66 -3.36
N PRO A 27 5.23 -9.41 -3.74
CA PRO A 27 6.18 -8.50 -3.11
C PRO A 27 5.84 -7.01 -3.34
N ASN A 28 6.30 -6.13 -2.45
CA ASN A 28 6.27 -4.67 -2.67
C ASN A 28 7.46 -3.98 -1.94
N PRO A 29 7.87 -2.77 -2.35
CA PRO A 29 9.04 -2.08 -1.79
C PRO A 29 8.95 -1.77 -0.28
N GLN A 30 7.75 -1.64 0.27
CA GLN A 30 7.53 -1.33 1.69
C GLN A 30 7.54 -2.59 2.58
N SER A 31 7.61 -3.78 1.97
CA SER A 31 7.42 -5.07 2.65
C SER A 31 8.52 -6.09 2.37
N THR A 32 9.76 -5.63 2.20
CA THR A 32 10.95 -6.49 1.98
C THR A 32 11.22 -7.49 3.11
N HIS A 33 10.60 -7.28 4.27
CA HIS A 33 10.68 -8.18 5.41
C HIS A 33 9.80 -9.43 5.28
N VAL A 34 8.89 -9.49 4.29
CA VAL A 34 8.08 -10.68 3.97
C VAL A 34 8.89 -11.58 3.05
N LEU A 35 9.17 -12.80 3.52
CA LEU A 35 10.02 -13.78 2.84
C LEU A 35 9.22 -14.75 1.97
N SER A 36 8.07 -15.20 2.48
CA SER A 36 7.21 -16.14 1.77
C SER A 36 5.74 -15.90 2.10
N GLU A 37 4.89 -16.35 1.19
CA GLU A 37 3.44 -16.31 1.30
C GLU A 37 2.86 -17.55 0.61
N ASP A 38 2.17 -18.38 1.39
CA ASP A 38 1.66 -19.66 0.95
C ASP A 38 0.15 -19.73 1.20
N THR A 39 -0.63 -20.18 0.21
CA THR A 39 -2.06 -20.45 0.41
C THR A 39 -2.24 -21.86 0.96
N TRP A 40 -2.67 -21.96 2.21
CA TRP A 40 -2.88 -23.24 2.89
C TRP A 40 -4.20 -23.89 2.48
N SER A 41 -5.28 -23.09 2.43
CA SER A 41 -6.59 -23.57 2.00
C SER A 41 -7.40 -22.43 1.41
N ARG A 42 -8.17 -22.72 0.37
CA ARG A 42 -9.12 -21.79 -0.23
C ARG A 42 -10.35 -22.52 -0.71
N GLN A 43 -11.52 -21.97 -0.42
CA GLN A 43 -12.81 -22.59 -0.75
C GLN A 43 -13.90 -21.54 -0.80
N VAL A 44 -14.93 -21.81 -1.60
CA VAL A 44 -16.18 -21.04 -1.61
C VAL A 44 -17.22 -21.77 -0.76
N ARG A 45 -17.89 -21.05 0.14
CA ARG A 45 -19.02 -21.54 0.95
C ARG A 45 -20.06 -20.42 1.03
N ASP A 46 -21.32 -20.74 0.79
CA ASP A 46 -22.44 -19.79 0.89
C ASP A 46 -22.20 -18.48 0.11
N GLY A 47 -21.60 -18.59 -1.10
CA GLY A 47 -21.27 -17.45 -1.96
C GLY A 47 -20.05 -16.62 -1.51
N CYS A 48 -19.43 -16.96 -0.38
CA CYS A 48 -18.25 -16.27 0.15
C CYS A 48 -16.97 -17.06 -0.07
N LEU A 49 -15.86 -16.37 -0.38
CA LEU A 49 -14.54 -16.98 -0.53
C LEU A 49 -13.79 -16.94 0.80
N TYR A 50 -13.50 -18.12 1.35
CA TYR A 50 -12.68 -18.29 2.53
C TYR A 50 -11.26 -18.67 2.12
N THR A 51 -10.27 -17.94 2.62
CA THR A 51 -8.85 -18.24 2.38
C THR A 51 -8.09 -18.28 3.72
N LYS A 52 -7.18 -19.24 3.84
CA LYS A 52 -6.16 -19.31 4.88
C LYS A 52 -4.77 -19.29 4.24
N ARG A 53 -3.90 -18.42 4.73
CA ARG A 53 -2.55 -18.22 4.21
C ARG A 53 -1.55 -18.24 5.35
N LEU A 54 -0.34 -18.72 5.05
CA LEU A 54 0.81 -18.68 5.94
C LEU A 54 1.83 -17.71 5.36
N LEU A 55 2.29 -16.77 6.17
CA LEU A 55 3.32 -15.81 5.79
C LEU A 55 4.53 -16.00 6.69
N THR A 56 5.73 -15.92 6.10
CA THR A 56 6.98 -15.89 6.84
C THR A 56 7.58 -14.50 6.74
N LYS A 57 7.91 -13.87 7.88
CA LYS A 57 8.53 -12.54 7.93
C LYS A 57 9.83 -12.57 8.73
N THR A 58 10.81 -11.76 8.35
CA THR A 58 11.99 -11.51 9.18
C THR A 58 11.57 -10.76 10.45
N ASN A 59 12.16 -11.11 11.60
CA ASN A 59 11.92 -10.38 12.83
C ASN A 59 13.19 -9.66 13.31
N ARG A 60 13.32 -8.39 12.93
CA ARG A 60 14.29 -7.52 13.59
C ARG A 60 13.77 -7.19 14.98
N VAL A 61 14.46 -7.72 15.98
CA VAL A 61 14.14 -7.53 17.40
C VAL A 61 14.93 -6.34 17.90
N PRO A 62 14.33 -5.45 18.71
CA PRO A 62 15.10 -4.42 19.40
C PRO A 62 16.20 -5.04 20.26
N LYS A 63 17.35 -4.39 20.40
CA LYS A 63 18.47 -4.91 21.20
C LYS A 63 18.07 -5.34 22.63
N TRP A 64 17.20 -4.57 23.29
CA TRP A 64 16.69 -4.93 24.62
C TRP A 64 15.84 -6.22 24.63
N GLY A 65 15.24 -6.57 23.49
CA GLY A 65 14.38 -7.74 23.30
C GLY A 65 15.14 -9.01 22.93
N GLU A 66 16.41 -8.93 22.53
CA GLU A 66 17.23 -10.09 22.14
C GLU A 66 17.35 -11.11 23.29
N ARG A 67 17.35 -10.65 24.55
CA ARG A 67 17.35 -11.52 25.75
C ARG A 67 16.11 -12.42 25.83
N PHE A 68 15.01 -12.03 25.20
CA PHE A 68 13.74 -12.78 25.21
C PHE A 68 13.46 -13.50 23.89
N PHE A 69 14.26 -13.26 22.84
CA PHE A 69 13.93 -13.66 21.48
C PHE A 69 15.17 -13.80 20.59
N ASN A 70 15.34 -14.97 19.94
CA ASN A 70 16.45 -15.24 19.01
C ASN A 70 16.00 -15.82 17.65
N ALA A 71 14.72 -15.67 17.26
CA ALA A 71 14.31 -16.14 15.92
C ALA A 71 14.79 -15.21 14.81
N LYS A 72 15.24 -15.81 13.72
CA LYS A 72 15.49 -15.05 12.48
C LYS A 72 14.19 -14.70 11.74
N SER A 73 13.12 -15.48 11.94
CA SER A 73 11.82 -15.29 11.29
C SER A 73 10.62 -15.64 12.17
N VAL A 74 9.47 -15.09 11.81
CA VAL A 74 8.17 -15.32 12.47
C VAL A 74 7.15 -15.74 11.42
N LYS A 75 6.41 -16.80 11.73
CA LYS A 75 5.27 -17.27 10.95
C LYS A 75 4.00 -16.54 11.40
N ILE A 76 3.19 -16.11 10.44
CA ILE A 76 1.92 -15.42 10.64
C ILE A 76 0.85 -16.20 9.87
N ILE A 77 -0.28 -16.43 10.52
CA ILE A 77 -1.46 -16.95 9.84
C ILE A 77 -2.36 -15.78 9.47
N GLU A 78 -2.89 -15.84 8.25
CA GLU A 78 -3.90 -14.94 7.74
C GLU A 78 -5.13 -15.75 7.36
N GLU A 79 -6.28 -15.32 7.84
CA GLU A 79 -7.59 -15.85 7.51
C GLU A 79 -8.41 -14.71 6.91
N SER A 80 -9.20 -15.01 5.89
CA SER A 80 -9.97 -13.99 5.19
C SER A 80 -11.28 -14.52 4.66
N VAL A 81 -12.27 -13.64 4.60
CA VAL A 81 -13.57 -13.87 3.97
C VAL A 81 -13.83 -12.76 2.98
N VAL A 82 -14.17 -13.10 1.75
CA VAL A 82 -14.66 -12.17 0.74
C VAL A 82 -16.12 -12.48 0.47
N ASP A 83 -16.98 -11.51 0.71
CA ASP A 83 -18.37 -11.51 0.29
C ASP A 83 -18.51 -10.57 -0.92
N PRO A 84 -18.65 -11.11 -2.14
CA PRO A 84 -18.79 -10.29 -3.35
C PRO A 84 -20.18 -9.64 -3.46
N LYS A 85 -21.21 -10.16 -2.79
CA LYS A 85 -22.56 -9.61 -2.82
C LYS A 85 -22.63 -8.34 -1.96
N GLU A 86 -22.11 -8.43 -0.74
CA GLU A 86 -22.06 -7.30 0.21
C GLU A 86 -20.86 -6.36 -0.04
N LYS A 87 -19.96 -6.73 -0.97
CA LYS A 87 -18.69 -6.04 -1.24
C LYS A 87 -17.91 -5.79 0.04
N VAL A 88 -17.64 -6.88 0.76
CA VAL A 88 -16.85 -6.87 2.00
C VAL A 88 -15.70 -7.85 1.89
N LEU A 89 -14.49 -7.38 2.19
CA LEU A 89 -13.34 -8.25 2.46
C LEU A 89 -12.97 -8.09 3.93
N VAL A 90 -13.04 -9.17 4.71
CA VAL A 90 -12.56 -9.21 6.09
C VAL A 90 -11.30 -10.04 6.15
N THR A 91 -10.30 -9.55 6.84
CA THR A 91 -9.01 -10.24 7.05
C THR A 91 -8.71 -10.27 8.53
N TYR A 92 -8.10 -11.36 8.96
CA TYR A 92 -7.68 -11.60 10.33
C TYR A 92 -6.27 -12.17 10.31
N THR A 93 -5.33 -11.48 10.94
CA THR A 93 -3.93 -11.90 10.97
C THR A 93 -3.43 -12.03 12.39
N ARG A 94 -2.60 -13.04 12.65
CA ARG A 94 -1.94 -13.24 13.95
C ARG A 94 -0.61 -13.95 13.83
N ASN A 95 0.35 -13.59 14.67
CA ASN A 95 1.61 -14.32 14.77
C ASN A 95 1.41 -15.69 15.44
N LEU A 96 2.05 -16.73 14.90
CA LEU A 96 2.03 -18.08 15.46
C LEU A 96 3.15 -18.29 16.48
N GLY A 97 4.33 -17.74 16.18
CA GLY A 97 5.48 -17.79 17.09
C GLY A 97 5.44 -16.65 18.10
N TYR A 98 6.07 -16.87 19.26
CA TYR A 98 6.38 -15.83 20.25
C TYR A 98 5.19 -15.09 20.86
N THR A 99 4.01 -15.73 20.83
CA THR A 99 2.77 -15.19 21.40
C THR A 99 2.88 -14.87 22.90
N LYS A 100 3.70 -15.62 23.66
CA LYS A 100 4.01 -15.31 25.07
C LYS A 100 4.80 -14.01 25.23
N VAL A 101 5.72 -13.72 24.31
CA VAL A 101 6.53 -12.49 24.33
C VAL A 101 5.67 -11.32 23.88
N MET A 102 5.09 -11.42 22.69
CA MET A 102 4.16 -10.44 22.15
C MET A 102 3.19 -11.13 21.18
N SER A 103 1.90 -11.05 21.49
CA SER A 103 0.83 -11.46 20.59
C SER A 103 0.27 -10.23 19.91
N VAL A 104 0.18 -10.28 18.59
CA VAL A 104 -0.46 -9.27 17.76
C VAL A 104 -1.56 -9.96 16.98
N VAL A 105 -2.79 -9.52 17.21
CA VAL A 105 -3.96 -9.90 16.45
C VAL A 105 -4.45 -8.67 15.71
N GLU A 106 -4.69 -8.79 14.42
CA GLU A 106 -5.21 -7.71 13.59
C GLU A 106 -6.45 -8.19 12.85
N ARG A 107 -7.46 -7.33 12.80
CA ARG A 107 -8.63 -7.48 11.94
C ARG A 107 -8.73 -6.27 11.03
N VAL A 108 -8.99 -6.50 9.75
CA VAL A 108 -9.25 -5.43 8.78
C VAL A 108 -10.52 -5.73 8.03
N GLU A 109 -11.35 -4.72 7.88
CA GLU A 109 -12.57 -4.79 7.12
C GLU A 109 -12.54 -3.74 6.01
N TYR A 110 -12.58 -4.22 4.77
CA TYR A 110 -12.59 -3.44 3.55
C TYR A 110 -14.03 -3.38 3.02
N ARG A 111 -14.59 -2.19 2.89
CA ARG A 111 -15.94 -1.94 2.35
C ARG A 111 -15.93 -0.86 1.29
N SER A 112 -16.84 -0.96 0.34
CA SER A 112 -17.10 0.14 -0.61
C SER A 112 -17.60 1.39 0.12
N LEU A 113 -17.04 2.56 -0.19
CA LEU A 113 -17.61 3.87 0.19
C LEU A 113 -18.38 4.54 -0.95
N GLY A 114 -18.40 3.93 -2.13
CA GLY A 114 -18.97 4.49 -3.34
C GLY A 114 -18.17 4.10 -4.58
N PRO A 115 -18.52 4.66 -5.75
CA PRO A 115 -17.78 4.40 -6.98
C PRO A 115 -16.30 4.77 -6.83
N GLY A 116 -15.41 3.80 -6.97
CA GLY A 116 -13.96 4.04 -6.98
C GLY A 116 -13.33 4.34 -5.62
N GLN A 117 -14.02 4.14 -4.49
CA GLN A 117 -13.43 4.29 -3.16
C GLN A 117 -13.74 3.12 -2.23
N THR A 118 -12.74 2.73 -1.44
CA THR A 118 -12.84 1.65 -0.44
C THR A 118 -12.31 2.12 0.90
N ILE A 119 -13.07 1.94 1.97
CA ILE A 119 -12.61 2.14 3.35
C ILE A 119 -12.05 0.85 3.91
N ALA A 120 -10.91 0.93 4.57
CA ALA A 120 -10.33 -0.15 5.35
C ALA A 120 -10.30 0.25 6.82
N ARG A 121 -11.14 -0.37 7.63
CA ARG A 121 -11.14 -0.22 9.09
C ARG A 121 -10.26 -1.29 9.71
N ARG A 122 -9.19 -0.88 10.37
CA ARG A 122 -8.15 -1.75 10.95
C ARG A 122 -8.19 -1.68 12.46
N SER A 123 -8.36 -2.84 13.09
CA SER A 123 -8.35 -3.00 14.54
C SER A 123 -7.22 -3.96 14.92
N ALA A 124 -6.50 -3.65 16.00
CA ALA A 124 -5.43 -4.50 16.49
C ALA A 124 -5.46 -4.66 18.01
N TRP A 125 -5.13 -5.86 18.46
CA TRP A 125 -5.01 -6.24 19.87
C TRP A 125 -3.60 -6.75 20.11
N ILE A 126 -2.87 -6.04 20.98
CA ILE A 126 -1.46 -6.30 21.25
C ILE A 126 -1.30 -6.66 22.72
N ASP A 127 -0.83 -7.87 23.00
CA ASP A 127 -0.66 -8.37 24.36
C ASP A 127 0.73 -8.95 24.60
N SER A 128 1.10 -9.09 25.88
CA SER A 128 2.36 -9.69 26.30
C SER A 128 2.19 -10.38 27.65
N GLN A 129 2.76 -11.57 27.78
CA GLN A 129 2.74 -12.39 28.99
C GLN A 129 4.09 -12.38 29.73
N VAL A 130 5.05 -11.54 29.31
CA VAL A 130 6.35 -11.45 29.97
C VAL A 130 6.19 -10.78 31.34
N PHE A 131 6.47 -11.55 32.40
CA PHE A 131 6.42 -11.06 33.77
C PHE A 131 7.38 -9.88 33.97
N GLY A 132 6.93 -8.82 34.67
CA GLY A 132 7.69 -7.59 34.88
C GLY A 132 7.81 -6.65 33.67
N PHE A 133 7.70 -7.15 32.42
CA PHE A 133 7.90 -6.36 31.20
C PHE A 133 6.67 -6.28 30.28
N SER A 134 5.53 -6.83 30.67
CA SER A 134 4.33 -6.84 29.82
C SER A 134 3.85 -5.45 29.40
N ARG A 135 3.97 -4.43 30.27
CA ARG A 135 3.57 -3.04 29.99
C ARG A 135 4.46 -2.39 28.91
N PRO A 136 5.80 -2.31 29.07
CA PRO A 136 6.66 -1.71 28.05
C PRO A 136 6.61 -2.46 26.72
N ILE A 137 6.52 -3.80 26.72
CA ILE A 137 6.41 -4.58 25.48
C ILE A 137 5.12 -4.25 24.73
N ARG A 138 3.98 -4.13 25.43
CA ARG A 138 2.71 -3.73 24.81
C ARG A 138 2.79 -2.32 24.20
N ALA A 139 3.39 -1.37 24.91
CA ALA A 139 3.58 -0.01 24.40
C ALA A 139 4.44 0.01 23.13
N PHE A 140 5.59 -0.67 23.18
CA PHE A 140 6.45 -0.87 22.01
C PHE A 140 5.70 -1.51 20.84
N GLY A 141 4.90 -2.55 21.10
CA GLY A 141 4.11 -3.23 20.10
C GLY A 141 3.12 -2.30 19.40
N VAL A 142 2.40 -1.46 20.15
CA VAL A 142 1.48 -0.46 19.60
C VAL A 142 2.22 0.55 18.72
N ASP A 143 3.35 1.08 19.19
CA ASP A 143 4.12 2.07 18.43
C ASP A 143 4.71 1.48 17.14
N ARG A 144 5.19 0.24 17.21
CA ARG A 144 5.65 -0.49 16.03
C ARG A 144 4.49 -0.75 15.05
N PHE A 145 3.33 -1.15 15.56
CA PHE A 145 2.15 -1.42 14.73
C PHE A 145 1.67 -0.16 14.00
N LYS A 146 1.63 1.00 14.67
CA LYS A 146 1.30 2.30 14.04
C LYS A 146 2.22 2.61 12.86
N LYS A 147 3.54 2.45 13.04
CA LYS A 147 4.53 2.66 11.96
C LYS A 147 4.32 1.67 10.80
N ASN A 148 4.00 0.41 11.13
CA ASN A 148 3.73 -0.61 10.11
C ASN A 148 2.46 -0.31 9.29
N CYS A 149 1.44 0.32 9.87
CA CYS A 149 0.22 0.67 9.15
C CYS A 149 0.52 1.54 7.92
N THR A 150 1.37 2.57 8.07
CA THR A 150 1.78 3.43 6.95
C THR A 150 2.46 2.64 5.84
N GLN A 151 3.36 1.72 6.20
CA GLN A 151 4.07 0.87 5.25
C GLN A 151 3.13 -0.09 4.52
N MET A 152 2.14 -0.66 5.24
CA MET A 152 1.11 -1.52 4.66
C MET A 152 0.26 -0.77 3.64
N VAL A 153 -0.16 0.46 3.96
CA VAL A 153 -0.97 1.30 3.06
C VAL A 153 -0.18 1.68 1.82
N ASN A 154 1.05 2.15 1.98
CA ASN A 154 1.92 2.55 0.87
C ASN A 154 2.25 1.36 -0.03
N GLY A 155 2.60 0.21 0.56
CA GLY A 155 2.91 -1.01 -0.18
C GLY A 155 1.71 -1.53 -0.96
N PHE A 156 0.51 -1.40 -0.41
CA PHE A 156 -0.69 -1.83 -1.11
C PHE A 156 -1.12 -0.85 -2.21
N ASN A 157 -1.02 0.47 -1.97
CA ASN A 157 -1.24 1.47 -3.02
C ASN A 157 -0.28 1.30 -4.20
N TYR A 158 0.99 0.97 -3.93
CA TYR A 158 1.96 0.63 -4.99
C TYR A 158 1.42 -0.49 -5.89
N VAL A 159 0.97 -1.59 -5.29
CA VAL A 159 0.42 -2.74 -6.03
C VAL A 159 -0.85 -2.37 -6.79
N LEU A 160 -1.77 -1.62 -6.16
CA LEU A 160 -3.01 -1.20 -6.81
C LEU A 160 -2.75 -0.28 -8.00
N HIS A 161 -1.80 0.66 -7.91
CA HIS A 161 -1.41 1.50 -9.04
C HIS A 161 -0.74 0.70 -10.17
N SER A 162 0.04 -0.33 -9.84
CA SER A 162 0.63 -1.22 -10.85
C SER A 162 -0.41 -2.10 -11.53
N MET A 163 -1.41 -2.59 -10.81
CA MET A 163 -2.46 -3.47 -11.35
C MET A 163 -3.56 -2.72 -12.09
N PHE A 164 -3.88 -1.51 -11.63
CA PHE A 164 -4.95 -0.69 -12.17
C PHE A 164 -4.41 0.72 -12.45
N PRO A 165 -3.58 0.87 -13.50
CA PRO A 165 -3.18 2.19 -13.97
C PRO A 165 -4.44 3.01 -14.22
N ARG A 166 -4.45 4.26 -13.76
CA ARG A 166 -5.49 5.18 -14.20
C ARG A 166 -5.39 5.23 -15.72
N GLN A 167 -6.46 4.89 -16.41
CA GLN A 167 -6.58 5.27 -17.80
C GLN A 167 -6.48 6.79 -17.81
N SER A 168 -5.36 7.31 -18.29
CA SER A 168 -5.30 8.69 -18.72
C SER A 168 -6.53 8.87 -19.62
N PRO A 169 -7.40 9.86 -19.43
CA PRO A 169 -8.29 10.24 -20.51
C PRO A 169 -7.38 10.39 -21.72
N GLN A 170 -7.68 9.64 -22.80
CA GLN A 170 -6.98 9.79 -24.06
C GLN A 170 -7.09 11.27 -24.45
N HIS A 171 -6.08 12.06 -24.10
CA HIS A 171 -5.76 13.22 -24.90
C HIS A 171 -5.36 12.61 -26.23
N ASN A 172 -6.21 12.79 -27.24
CA ASN A 172 -5.79 12.73 -28.62
C ASN A 172 -4.52 13.56 -28.70
N VAL A 173 -3.37 12.91 -28.70
CA VAL A 173 -2.09 13.57 -28.90
C VAL A 173 -2.09 13.93 -30.38
N THR A 174 -2.57 15.13 -30.69
CA THR A 174 -2.20 15.78 -31.93
C THR A 174 -0.68 15.79 -31.97
N PRO A 175 -0.01 15.30 -33.03
CA PRO A 175 1.44 15.16 -33.02
C PRO A 175 2.11 16.53 -32.78
N MET A 176 2.76 16.69 -31.63
CA MET A 176 3.57 17.86 -31.24
C MET A 176 4.77 18.16 -32.16
N GLY A 177 4.97 17.36 -33.21
CA GLY A 177 6.04 17.56 -34.19
C GLY A 177 5.80 18.77 -35.10
N HIS A 178 4.55 19.10 -35.41
CA HIS A 178 4.23 20.24 -36.27
C HIS A 178 4.40 21.59 -35.56
N THR A 179 3.96 21.68 -34.30
CA THR A 179 3.99 22.92 -33.52
C THR A 179 5.40 23.41 -33.19
N LEU A 180 6.36 22.50 -32.93
CA LEU A 180 7.75 22.91 -32.65
C LEU A 180 8.49 23.43 -33.91
N LYS A 181 8.19 22.87 -35.09
CA LYS A 181 8.77 23.34 -36.34
C LYS A 181 8.21 24.70 -36.71
N GLU A 182 6.88 24.87 -36.62
CA GLU A 182 6.20 26.14 -36.87
C GLU A 182 6.65 27.24 -35.89
N MET A 183 6.81 26.92 -34.60
CA MET A 183 7.33 27.87 -33.62
C MET A 183 8.78 28.29 -33.89
N ARG A 184 9.64 27.36 -34.35
CA ARG A 184 11.04 27.67 -34.73
C ARG A 184 11.10 28.53 -35.98
N GLU A 185 10.29 28.21 -36.99
CA GLU A 185 10.22 28.99 -38.24
C GLU A 185 9.67 30.40 -37.98
N ALA A 186 8.64 30.54 -37.13
CA ALA A 186 8.12 31.85 -36.73
C ALA A 186 9.15 32.68 -35.95
N ALA A 187 9.92 32.05 -35.04
CA ALA A 187 10.97 32.73 -34.29
C ALA A 187 12.14 33.18 -35.19
N ALA A 188 12.52 32.36 -36.18
CA ALA A 188 13.52 32.73 -37.17
C ALA A 188 13.06 33.92 -38.03
N ALA A 189 11.82 33.87 -38.55
CA ALA A 189 11.25 34.95 -39.35
C ALA A 189 11.12 36.27 -38.58
N ALA A 190 10.75 36.21 -37.29
CA ALA A 190 10.71 37.40 -36.43
C ALA A 190 12.11 38.01 -36.21
N THR A 191 13.13 37.16 -36.06
CA THR A 191 14.52 37.60 -35.89
C THR A 191 15.06 38.27 -37.15
N ASP A 192 14.76 37.71 -38.33
CA ASP A 192 15.20 38.29 -39.61
C ASP A 192 14.49 39.61 -39.91
N ARG A 193 13.20 39.71 -39.57
CA ARG A 193 12.45 40.98 -39.70
C ARG A 193 12.98 42.06 -38.76
N ALA A 194 13.39 41.69 -37.55
CA ALA A 194 14.02 42.62 -36.62
C ALA A 194 15.39 43.12 -37.15
N LYS A 195 16.22 42.24 -37.70
CA LYS A 195 17.50 42.63 -38.32
C LYS A 195 17.31 43.53 -39.54
N ALA A 196 16.33 43.23 -40.41
CA ALA A 196 16.01 44.05 -41.57
C ALA A 196 15.53 45.45 -41.17
N ASN A 197 14.70 45.55 -40.13
CA ASN A 197 14.24 46.85 -39.61
C ASN A 197 15.40 47.68 -39.03
N VAL A 198 16.33 47.05 -38.30
CA VAL A 198 17.52 47.72 -37.77
C VAL A 198 18.43 48.23 -38.90
N LEU A 199 18.68 47.41 -39.93
CA LEU A 199 19.47 47.81 -41.10
C LEU A 199 18.81 48.95 -41.89
N SER A 200 17.47 48.96 -41.99
CA SER A 200 16.73 50.06 -42.65
C SER A 200 16.77 51.37 -41.87
N SER A 201 16.94 51.31 -40.55
CA SER A 201 17.05 52.49 -39.68
C SER A 201 18.46 53.11 -39.67
N VAL A 202 19.49 52.33 -40.01
CA VAL A 202 20.89 52.79 -40.07
C VAL A 202 21.22 53.48 -41.40
N ASN A 203 20.50 53.20 -42.48
CA ASN A 203 20.68 53.84 -43.80
C ASN A 203 19.82 55.11 -44.02
N ARG A 204 19.24 55.69 -42.96
CA ARG A 204 18.42 56.92 -43.01
C ARG A 204 18.98 58.09 -42.19
N THR A 205 20.29 58.11 -41.99
CA THR A 205 21.06 59.28 -41.53
C THR A 205 22.23 59.48 -42.45
#